data_AF-A0A7J2HMY8-F1
#
_entry.id   AF-A0A7J2HMY8-F1
#
_cell.length_a   1.000
_cell.length_b   1.000
_cell.length_c   1.000
_cell.angle_alpha   90.00
_cell.angle_beta   90.00
_cell.angle_gamma   90.00
#
_symmetry.space_group_name_H-M   'P 1'
#
loop_
_entity.id
_entity.type
_entity.pdbx_description
1 polymer ?
#
loop_
_entity_poly.entity_id
_entity_poly.type
_entity_poly.pdbx_seq_one_letter_code
_entity_poly.pdbx_strand_id
1 'polypeptide(L)'
;MKRDLPIPKRKRLIKVYAKTNPHYGKKPEERSVRELLDLGMINLDKPSGPTSHQVVSWVKDVLEVEKAGHAGTLDPRVTGVLPIAIGSATKALKVLIEADEKTRVERIIKREGGDFEEKRREMLEREKSEARRYKNYYGIDVGDKSIY
;
A
#
# COMPACT_ATOMS: atom_id res chain seq x y z
N MET A 1 -10.31 13.56 18.13
CA MET A 1 -11.17 12.35 18.14
C MET A 1 -10.34 11.17 17.61
N LYS A 2 -9.92 10.21 18.45
CA LYS A 2 -9.20 9.02 17.98
C LYS A 2 -10.18 8.17 17.17
N ARG A 3 -10.01 8.11 15.85
CA ARG A 3 -10.74 7.17 15.01
C ARG A 3 -10.02 5.83 15.14
N ASP A 4 -10.48 4.98 16.05
CA ASP A 4 -9.98 3.60 16.12
C ASP A 4 -10.30 2.92 14.78
N LEU A 5 -9.24 2.63 14.02
CA LEU A 5 -9.31 1.72 12.90
C LEU A 5 -9.56 0.32 13.48
N PRO A 6 -10.47 -0.48 12.89
CA PRO A 6 -10.79 -1.81 13.39
C PRO A 6 -9.65 -2.77 13.06
N ILE A 7 -8.49 -2.60 13.69
CA ILE A 7 -7.44 -3.61 13.72
C ILE A 7 -7.73 -4.45 14.96
N PRO A 8 -8.36 -5.63 14.83
CA PRO A 8 -8.70 -6.43 15.98
C PRO A 8 -7.43 -6.78 16.76
N LYS A 9 -7.44 -6.54 18.07
CA LYS A 9 -6.35 -6.98 18.95
C LYS A 9 -6.29 -8.50 18.91
N ARG A 10 -5.18 -9.04 18.41
CA ARG A 10 -4.97 -10.49 18.34
C ARG A 10 -4.29 -10.97 19.62
N LYS A 11 -4.77 -12.09 20.18
CA LYS A 11 -4.09 -12.78 21.29
C LYS A 11 -3.02 -13.72 20.72
N ARG A 12 -1.79 -13.61 21.21
CA ARG A 12 -0.72 -14.57 20.87
C ARG A 12 -0.96 -15.87 21.62
N LEU A 13 -1.10 -16.98 20.90
CA LEU A 13 -1.14 -18.33 21.46
C LEU A 13 0.23 -18.99 21.24
N ILE A 14 0.84 -19.50 22.30
CA ILE A 14 2.15 -20.17 22.23
C ILE A 14 1.89 -21.66 22.02
N LYS A 15 2.17 -22.16 20.81
CA LYS A 15 2.06 -23.59 20.50
C LYS A 15 3.24 -24.39 21.08
N VAL A 16 4.44 -23.84 20.93
CA VAL A 16 5.72 -24.44 21.38
C VAL A 16 6.67 -23.32 21.79
N TYR A 17 7.47 -23.55 22.83
CA TYR A 17 8.59 -22.68 23.17
C TYR A 17 9.82 -23.08 22.33
N ALA A 18 10.25 -22.17 21.46
CA ALA A 18 11.42 -22.37 20.60
C ALA A 18 12.31 -21.12 20.63
N LYS A 19 13.60 -21.31 20.34
CA LYS A 19 14.59 -20.24 20.18
C LYS A 19 15.03 -20.19 18.72
N THR A 20 15.29 -18.98 18.21
CA THR A 20 15.91 -18.81 16.89
C THR A 20 17.43 -18.89 17.00
N ASN A 21 18.10 -19.40 15.97
CA ASN A 21 19.56 -19.39 15.89
C ASN A 21 20.02 -17.99 15.42
N PRO A 22 20.84 -17.26 16.19
CA PRO A 22 21.27 -15.90 15.84
C PRO A 22 22.21 -15.83 14.63
N HIS A 23 22.75 -16.96 14.16
CA HIS A 23 23.59 -17.00 12.96
C HIS A 23 22.79 -16.78 11.66
N TYR A 24 21.47 -16.95 11.68
CA TYR A 24 20.63 -16.80 10.50
C TYR A 24 19.74 -15.55 10.61
N GLY A 25 19.89 -14.66 9.64
CA GLY A 25 19.17 -13.39 9.62
C GLY A 25 19.64 -12.43 10.71
N LYS A 26 18.87 -11.36 10.93
CA LYS A 26 19.11 -10.31 11.93
C LYS A 26 17.82 -9.56 12.18
N LYS A 27 17.72 -8.84 13.30
CA LYS A 27 16.53 -8.04 13.57
C LYS A 27 16.41 -6.90 12.55
N PRO A 28 15.19 -6.40 12.26
CA PRO A 28 15.01 -5.27 11.35
C PRO A 28 15.89 -4.06 11.67
N GLU A 29 16.01 -3.72 12.95
CA GLU A 29 16.82 -2.61 13.47
C GLU A 29 18.35 -2.83 13.36
N GLU A 30 18.79 -4.06 13.12
CA GLU A 30 20.21 -4.43 12.99
C GLU A 30 20.63 -4.55 11.51
N ARG A 31 19.73 -4.30 10.56
CA ARG A 31 20.00 -4.37 9.12
C ARG A 31 20.89 -3.22 8.65
N SER A 32 21.76 -3.51 7.70
CA SER A 32 22.52 -2.48 6.99
C SER A 32 21.59 -1.56 6.20
N VAL A 33 22.07 -0.36 5.86
CA VAL A 33 21.31 0.61 5.04
C VAL A 33 20.83 -0.02 3.72
N ARG A 34 21.66 -0.84 3.06
CA ARG A 34 21.29 -1.51 1.81
C ARG A 34 20.16 -2.52 2.00
N GLU A 35 20.22 -3.33 3.07
CA GLU A 35 19.15 -4.29 3.40
C GLU A 35 17.85 -3.56 3.79
N LEU A 36 17.96 -2.41 4.47
CA LEU A 36 16.80 -1.58 4.80
C LEU A 36 16.17 -0.95 3.56
N LEU A 37 16.97 -0.51 2.58
CA LEU A 37 16.45 -0.01 1.31
C LEU A 37 15.76 -1.12 0.52
N ASP A 38 16.33 -2.33 0.40
CA ASP A 38 15.69 -3.41 -0.36
C ASP A 38 14.41 -3.96 0.30
N LEU A 39 14.32 -3.91 1.63
CA LEU A 39 13.17 -4.43 2.40
C LEU A 39 12.36 -3.33 3.08
N GLY A 40 12.46 -2.10 2.58
CA GLY A 40 11.95 -0.89 3.23
C GLY A 40 10.56 -0.47 2.79
N MET A 41 9.91 0.29 3.68
CA MET A 41 8.70 1.05 3.38
C MET A 41 8.83 2.48 3.89
N ILE A 42 8.41 3.44 3.08
CA ILE A 42 8.31 4.85 3.40
C ILE A 42 6.85 5.21 3.61
N ASN A 43 6.55 5.81 4.75
CA ASN A 43 5.26 6.44 5.01
C ASN A 43 5.31 7.89 4.52
N LEU A 44 5.07 8.09 3.22
CA LEU A 44 5.24 9.40 2.58
C LEU A 44 3.97 10.24 2.69
N ASP A 45 4.09 11.52 3.01
CA ASP A 45 3.00 12.49 2.90
C ASP A 45 2.99 13.09 1.49
N LYS A 46 2.05 12.64 0.65
CA LYS A 46 2.00 13.00 -0.76
C LYS A 46 1.54 14.46 -0.89
N PRO A 47 2.29 15.33 -1.59
CA PRO A 47 1.84 16.69 -1.86
C PRO A 47 0.71 16.73 -2.90
N SER A 48 -0.02 17.83 -2.94
CA SER A 48 -1.00 18.12 -4.00
C SER A 48 -0.24 18.56 -5.26
N GLY A 49 -0.76 18.18 -6.44
CA GLY A 49 -0.12 18.44 -7.73
C GLY A 49 0.26 17.15 -8.47
N PRO A 50 1.25 16.37 -8.00
CA PRO A 50 1.71 15.17 -8.69
C PRO A 50 0.76 13.98 -8.51
N THR A 51 0.78 13.07 -9.48
CA THR A 51 0.18 11.72 -9.33
C THR A 51 1.00 10.89 -8.33
N SER A 52 0.39 9.85 -7.72
CA SER A 52 1.13 8.90 -6.88
C SER A 52 2.30 8.22 -7.62
N HIS A 53 2.17 7.97 -8.92
CA HIS A 53 3.23 7.37 -9.74
C HIS A 53 4.42 8.31 -9.93
N GLN A 54 4.18 9.61 -10.16
CA GLN A 54 5.26 10.61 -10.23
C GLN A 54 6.04 10.69 -8.92
N VAL A 55 5.33 10.64 -7.79
CA VAL A 55 5.98 10.63 -6.47
C VAL A 55 6.83 9.37 -6.27
N VAL A 56 6.37 8.19 -6.70
CA VAL A 56 7.20 6.97 -6.70
C VAL A 56 8.43 7.12 -7.60
N SER A 57 8.31 7.74 -8.78
CA SER A 57 9.46 8.02 -9.65
C SER A 57 10.49 8.88 -8.93
N TRP A 58 10.07 9.96 -8.29
CA TRP A 58 10.99 10.82 -7.54
C TRP A 58 11.66 10.09 -6.38
N VAL A 59 10.93 9.22 -5.68
CA VAL A 59 11.52 8.38 -4.63
C VAL A 59 12.58 7.44 -5.20
N LYS A 60 12.34 6.84 -6.37
CA LYS A 60 13.35 6.02 -7.05
C LYS A 60 14.60 6.82 -7.37
N ASP A 61 14.43 8.01 -7.93
CA ASP A 61 15.52 8.87 -8.37
C ASP A 61 16.35 9.38 -7.17
N VAL A 62 15.68 9.85 -6.11
CA VAL A 62 16.35 10.37 -4.89
C VAL A 62 17.11 9.30 -4.13
N LEU A 63 16.59 8.06 -4.10
CA LEU A 63 17.22 6.96 -3.38
C LEU A 63 18.14 6.10 -4.25
N GLU A 64 18.22 6.39 -5.56
CA GLU A 64 18.97 5.63 -6.55
C GLU A 64 18.62 4.13 -6.52
N VAL A 65 17.32 3.82 -6.51
CA VAL A 65 16.81 2.45 -6.42
C VAL A 65 16.07 2.01 -7.69
N GLU A 66 16.33 0.78 -8.12
CA GLU A 66 15.74 0.20 -9.33
C GLU A 66 14.23 -0.01 -9.24
N LYS A 67 13.74 -0.33 -8.04
CA LYS A 67 12.34 -0.75 -7.83
C LYS A 67 11.73 -0.03 -6.63
N ALA A 68 10.58 0.58 -6.86
CA ALA A 68 9.68 1.07 -5.83
C ALA A 68 8.23 1.00 -6.32
N GLY A 69 7.27 1.00 -5.40
CA GLY A 69 5.84 0.99 -5.72
C GLY A 69 5.01 1.50 -4.54
N HIS A 70 3.78 1.96 -4.80
CA HIS A 70 2.91 2.47 -3.75
C HIS A 70 1.66 1.61 -3.54
N ALA A 71 1.03 1.72 -2.37
CA ALA A 71 -0.30 1.18 -2.10
C ALA A 71 -1.31 2.32 -1.90
N GLY A 72 -2.50 2.20 -2.47
CA GLY A 72 -3.56 3.21 -2.36
C GLY A 72 -3.26 4.47 -3.19
N THR A 73 -3.61 4.44 -4.48
CA THR A 73 -3.50 5.59 -5.38
C THR A 73 -4.25 6.79 -4.82
N LEU A 74 -3.60 7.95 -4.81
CA LEU A 74 -4.21 9.23 -4.48
C LEU A 74 -4.26 10.09 -5.75
N ASP A 75 -5.41 10.69 -6.02
CA ASP A 75 -5.56 11.63 -7.13
C ASP A 75 -4.57 12.79 -7.02
N PRO A 76 -4.20 13.43 -8.15
CA PRO A 76 -3.24 14.53 -8.17
C PRO A 76 -3.51 15.63 -7.14
N ARG A 77 -4.79 15.99 -6.95
CA ARG A 77 -5.22 17.06 -6.04
C ARG A 77 -5.24 16.65 -4.57
N VAL A 78 -5.16 15.35 -4.26
CA VAL A 78 -5.28 14.80 -2.91
C VAL A 78 -3.91 14.75 -2.23
N THR A 79 -3.85 15.15 -0.97
CA THR A 79 -2.67 15.02 -0.09
C THR A 79 -2.84 13.88 0.91
N GLY A 80 -1.76 13.49 1.57
CA GLY A 80 -1.79 12.58 2.71
C GLY A 80 -0.96 11.32 2.54
N VAL A 81 -1.18 10.37 3.44
CA VAL A 81 -0.38 9.15 3.57
C VAL A 81 -0.43 8.30 2.29
N LEU A 82 0.74 8.15 1.65
CA LEU A 82 1.01 7.28 0.52
C LEU A 82 2.14 6.31 0.91
N PRO A 83 1.82 5.07 1.32
CA PRO A 83 2.84 4.06 1.59
C PRO A 83 3.59 3.69 0.31
N ILE A 84 4.93 3.79 0.35
CA ILE A 84 5.82 3.42 -0.75
C ILE A 84 6.73 2.30 -0.27
N ALA A 85 6.73 1.16 -0.95
CA ALA A 85 7.68 0.08 -0.71
C ALA A 85 8.82 0.14 -1.72
N ILE A 86 10.01 -0.28 -1.28
CA ILE A 86 11.25 -0.24 -2.06
C ILE A 86 11.75 -1.67 -2.30
N GLY A 87 12.40 -1.93 -3.43
CA GLY A 87 13.08 -3.18 -3.70
C GLY A 87 12.17 -4.41 -3.59
N SER A 88 12.66 -5.44 -2.92
CA SER A 88 11.92 -6.65 -2.60
C SER A 88 10.64 -6.41 -1.78
N ALA A 89 10.55 -5.32 -0.99
CA ALA A 89 9.37 -5.02 -0.18
C ALA A 89 8.11 -4.69 -1.01
N THR A 90 8.22 -4.36 -2.31
CA THR A 90 7.02 -4.10 -3.14
C THR A 90 6.05 -5.27 -3.17
N LYS A 91 6.53 -6.50 -2.92
CA LYS A 91 5.71 -7.71 -2.81
C LYS A 91 4.69 -7.63 -1.68
N ALA A 92 5.01 -6.87 -0.62
CA ALA A 92 4.14 -6.70 0.55
C ALA A 92 2.99 -5.71 0.31
N LEU A 93 3.02 -4.90 -0.76
CA LEU A 93 1.98 -3.91 -1.06
C LEU A 93 0.60 -4.55 -1.25
N LYS A 94 0.55 -5.80 -1.73
CA LYS A 94 -0.68 -6.61 -1.82
C LYS A 94 -1.43 -6.65 -0.49
N VAL A 95 -0.72 -6.80 0.64
CA VAL A 95 -1.31 -6.86 1.98
C VAL A 95 -1.96 -5.54 2.40
N LEU A 96 -1.49 -4.40 1.89
CA LEU A 96 -2.06 -3.08 2.19
C LEU A 96 -3.31 -2.77 1.36
N ILE A 97 -3.40 -3.36 0.17
CA ILE A 97 -4.49 -3.13 -0.78
C ILE A 97 -5.61 -4.15 -0.59
N GLU A 98 -5.27 -5.38 -0.18
CA GLU A 98 -6.23 -6.45 0.04
C GLU A 98 -7.05 -6.23 1.31
N ALA A 99 -8.25 -5.72 1.09
CA ALA A 99 -9.40 -5.89 1.97
C ALA A 99 -10.53 -6.45 1.11
N ASP A 100 -11.34 -7.33 1.67
CA ASP A 100 -12.55 -7.78 0.98
C ASP A 100 -13.44 -6.58 0.63
N GLU A 101 -14.21 -6.72 -0.44
CA GLU A 101 -15.05 -5.65 -0.99
C GLU A 101 -15.91 -5.00 0.11
N LYS A 102 -16.54 -5.81 0.96
CA LYS A 102 -17.36 -5.34 2.06
C LYS A 102 -16.57 -4.46 3.02
N THR A 103 -15.41 -4.91 3.47
CA THR A 103 -14.52 -4.10 4.33
C THR A 103 -14.12 -2.77 3.65
N ARG A 104 -13.91 -2.78 2.33
CA ARG A 104 -13.56 -1.55 1.59
C ARG A 104 -14.72 -0.56 1.54
N VAL A 105 -15.94 -1.04 1.25
CA VAL A 105 -17.16 -0.24 1.24
C VAL A 105 -17.48 0.30 2.64
N GLU A 106 -17.40 -0.52 3.68
CA GLU A 106 -17.60 -0.11 5.07
C GLU A 106 -16.63 1.01 5.49
N ARG A 107 -15.38 0.95 5.03
CA ARG A 107 -14.38 2.02 5.27
C ARG A 107 -14.76 3.32 4.56
N ILE A 108 -15.37 3.28 3.38
CA ILE A 108 -15.86 4.46 2.65
C ILE A 108 -17.03 5.08 3.43
N ILE A 109 -18.03 4.27 3.79
CA ILE A 109 -19.20 4.74 4.57
C ILE A 109 -18.76 5.36 5.89
N LYS A 110 -17.79 4.77 6.60
CA LYS A 110 -17.27 5.34 7.86
C LYS A 110 -16.61 6.72 7.67
N ARG A 111 -16.09 7.02 6.47
CA ARG A 111 -15.42 8.30 6.15
C ARG A 111 -16.39 9.32 5.58
N GLU A 112 -17.29 8.89 4.71
CA GLU A 112 -18.11 9.76 3.86
C GLU A 112 -19.61 9.69 4.19
N GLY A 113 -20.06 8.71 4.99
CA GLY A 113 -21.46 8.34 5.12
C GLY A 113 -22.02 7.66 3.86
N GLY A 114 -23.32 7.39 3.86
CA GLY A 114 -24.05 6.85 2.69
C GLY A 114 -24.50 5.40 2.83
N ASP A 115 -25.27 4.96 1.85
CA ASP A 115 -25.77 3.58 1.74
C ASP A 115 -24.70 2.62 1.20
N PHE A 116 -24.77 1.36 1.62
CA PHE A 116 -23.79 0.35 1.24
C PHE A 116 -23.80 0.03 -0.25
N GLU A 117 -24.96 -0.18 -0.86
CA GLU A 117 -25.04 -0.56 -2.27
C GLU A 117 -24.66 0.62 -3.18
N GLU A 118 -25.03 1.84 -2.79
CA GLU A 118 -24.60 3.05 -3.49
C GLU A 118 -23.08 3.20 -3.48
N LYS A 119 -22.45 3.14 -2.29
CA LYS A 119 -20.99 3.28 -2.16
C LYS A 119 -20.22 2.15 -2.81
N ARG A 120 -20.78 0.94 -2.78
CA ARG A 120 -20.25 -0.21 -3.52
C ARG A 120 -20.23 0.04 -5.02
N ARG A 121 -21.33 0.52 -5.60
CA ARG A 121 -21.42 0.84 -7.03
C ARG A 121 -20.43 1.92 -7.43
N GLU A 122 -20.36 3.02 -6.67
CA GLU A 122 -19.40 4.11 -6.90
C GLU A 122 -17.94 3.61 -6.87
N MET A 123 -17.60 2.79 -5.87
CA MET A 123 -16.25 2.21 -5.74
C MET A 123 -15.89 1.36 -6.96
N LEU A 124 -16.78 0.46 -7.39
CA LEU A 124 -16.56 -0.41 -8.55
C LEU A 124 -16.47 0.39 -9.87
N GLU A 125 -17.26 1.44 -10.02
CA GLU A 125 -17.18 2.34 -11.18
C GLU A 125 -15.86 3.11 -11.22
N ARG A 126 -15.37 3.60 -10.06
CA ARG A 126 -14.06 4.24 -9.94
C ARG A 126 -12.94 3.28 -10.31
N GLU A 127 -12.95 2.06 -9.78
CA GLU A 127 -11.95 1.03 -10.13
C GLU A 127 -11.93 0.71 -11.63
N LYS A 128 -13.10 0.54 -12.24
CA LYS A 128 -13.22 0.32 -13.69
C LYS A 128 -12.74 1.53 -14.49
N SER A 129 -12.96 2.74 -13.99
CA SER A 129 -12.49 3.97 -14.61
C SER A 129 -10.97 4.08 -14.52
N GLU A 130 -10.39 3.84 -13.35
CA GLU A 130 -8.95 3.82 -13.13
C GLU A 130 -8.28 2.75 -13.99
N ALA A 131 -8.77 1.51 -13.98
CA ALA A 131 -8.22 0.43 -14.81
C ALA A 131 -8.18 0.82 -16.30
N ARG A 132 -9.26 1.42 -16.82
CA ARG A 132 -9.30 1.93 -18.21
C ARG A 132 -8.30 3.06 -18.43
N ARG A 133 -8.22 4.00 -17.50
CA ARG A 133 -7.32 5.15 -17.58
C ARG A 133 -5.86 4.69 -17.61
N TYR A 134 -5.46 3.79 -16.72
CA TYR A 134 -4.09 3.26 -16.69
C TYR A 134 -3.73 2.48 -17.95
N LYS A 135 -4.66 1.65 -18.44
CA LYS A 135 -4.48 0.92 -19.69
C LYS A 135 -4.32 1.86 -20.89
N ASN A 136 -5.15 2.90 -20.98
CA ASN A 136 -5.16 3.80 -22.14
C ASN A 136 -3.99 4.80 -22.15
N TYR A 137 -3.63 5.36 -20.99
CA TYR A 137 -2.60 6.39 -20.92
C TYR A 137 -1.19 5.83 -20.75
N TYR A 138 -1.05 4.66 -20.12
CA TYR A 138 0.26 4.12 -19.74
C TYR A 138 0.51 2.71 -20.27
N GLY A 139 -0.48 2.08 -20.92
CA GLY A 139 -0.36 0.69 -21.38
C GLY A 139 -0.29 -0.34 -20.25
N ILE A 140 -0.62 0.06 -19.01
CA ILE A 140 -0.50 -0.78 -17.81
C ILE A 140 -1.85 -1.43 -17.50
N ASP A 141 -1.87 -2.76 -17.39
CA ASP A 141 -3.02 -3.49 -16.86
C ASP A 141 -2.97 -3.55 -15.33
N VAL A 142 -3.89 -2.84 -14.67
CA VAL A 142 -3.98 -2.77 -13.20
C VAL A 142 -4.47 -4.10 -12.60
N GLY A 143 -5.16 -4.92 -13.40
CA GLY A 143 -5.58 -6.26 -13.00
C GLY A 143 -4.47 -7.31 -13.12
N ASP A 144 -3.39 -6.98 -13.82
CA ASP A 144 -2.24 -7.87 -13.96
C ASP A 144 -1.45 -7.92 -12.65
N LYS A 145 -1.63 -9.01 -11.91
CA LYS A 145 -0.92 -9.27 -10.65
C LYS A 145 0.45 -9.91 -10.87
N SER A 146 0.88 -10.15 -12.12
CA SER A 146 2.17 -10.81 -12.46
C SER A 146 3.39 -9.94 -12.14
N ILE A 147 3.21 -8.62 -12.14
CA ILE A 147 4.21 -7.61 -11.74
C ILE A 147 4.52 -7.59 -10.24
N TYR A 148 3.75 -8.35 -9.44
CA TYR A 148 3.95 -8.51 -8.01
C TYR A 148 4.42 -9.91 -7.61
#